data_AF-A0A557R525-F1
#
_entry.id   AF-A0A557R525-F1
#
_cell.length_a   1.000
_cell.length_b   1.000
_cell.length_c   1.000
_cell.angle_alpha   90.00
_cell.angle_beta   90.00
_cell.angle_gamma   90.00
#
_symmetry.space_group_name_H-M   'P 1'
#
loop_
_entity.id
_entity.type
_entity.pdbx_description
1 polymer ?
#
loop_
_entity_poly.entity_id
_entity_poly.type
_entity_poly.pdbx_seq_one_letter_code
_entity_poly.pdbx_strand_id
1 'polypeptide(L)'
;MKIAVRTDASAQIGTGHVARCQTLADALKARGADVTFYCRHLTDGMETRLTEAGHGVKRFKGGGTPDDLPHAAWLDGDQETDASEFVEHVSNASPDWLIVDHYALDARWEKRVRRRVGNLLVIDDLADRDHDCDLLLDQNLWPDTATRYDSRLPARTRRLLGPRYCLLRPEFSRTPRHERDGRVRRILVFFGGVDAHNQTGRVLALLPRAFPLGIAVDVVIGAAHPARDSIVAQCAESGHTLHIQADRMAELIASADLSLGTGGTALWERCCGGLPTLAWPTAFNQRAQLECAAAAGLLHAPEGATHSDEIILRHLLALQESPHWLIGLSKAGLDLVDGRGTERVCREMGCTRIRIRPAAKADSAMLFEWRNSETVRRVSRDKQPIAFETHTTWLESTLARNDRKLTIGELDGAPVGVVRFDIKGDEAEVSIYLGPDETRAGLGGELLVAAEHWLMAQAEGTRRFRAEVLDDNSKSRQMFLANGYRFERTILTKGVITDD
;
A
#
# COMPACT_ATOMS: atom_id res chain seq x y z
N MET A 1 8.12 4.37 17.08
CA MET A 1 6.92 5.16 16.74
C MET A 1 5.73 4.50 17.41
N LYS A 2 4.85 5.25 18.07
CA LYS A 2 3.59 4.76 18.64
C LYS A 2 2.45 5.09 17.67
N ILE A 3 1.61 4.11 17.36
CA ILE A 3 0.55 4.24 16.36
C ILE A 3 -0.77 3.76 16.95
N ALA A 4 -1.79 4.60 16.86
CA ALA A 4 -3.16 4.25 17.20
C ALA A 4 -3.94 3.94 15.92
N VAL A 5 -4.84 2.96 15.96
CA VAL A 5 -5.75 2.64 14.86
C VAL A 5 -7.18 2.66 15.36
N ARG A 6 -8.03 3.55 14.84
CA ARG A 6 -9.47 3.60 15.09
C ARG A 6 -10.20 2.95 13.91
N THR A 7 -10.74 1.76 14.14
CA THR A 7 -11.50 0.98 13.15
C THR A 7 -12.47 0.06 13.89
N ASP A 8 -13.53 -0.39 13.22
CA ASP A 8 -14.44 -1.40 13.77
C ASP A 8 -14.68 -2.53 12.76
N ALA A 9 -15.17 -3.66 13.28
CA ALA A 9 -15.70 -4.76 12.49
C ALA A 9 -16.92 -5.35 13.19
N SER A 10 -17.99 -5.57 12.43
CA SER A 10 -19.23 -6.20 12.89
C SER A 10 -19.89 -6.95 11.74
N ALA A 11 -20.99 -7.67 11.99
CA ALA A 11 -21.76 -8.29 10.91
C ALA A 11 -22.29 -7.26 9.90
N GLN A 12 -22.57 -6.03 10.35
CA GLN A 12 -23.05 -4.94 9.51
C GLN A 12 -21.92 -4.22 8.76
N ILE A 13 -20.80 -3.97 9.44
CA ILE A 13 -19.64 -3.26 8.88
C ILE A 13 -18.82 -4.18 7.95
N GLY A 14 -18.82 -5.48 8.24
CA GLY A 14 -17.89 -6.44 7.67
C GLY A 14 -16.51 -6.38 8.33
N THR A 15 -15.57 -7.17 7.82
CA THR A 15 -14.21 -7.31 8.38
C THR A 15 -13.14 -6.56 7.57
N GLY A 16 -13.53 -5.93 6.45
CA GLY A 16 -12.62 -5.30 5.49
C GLY A 16 -11.75 -4.20 6.09
N HIS A 17 -12.35 -3.30 6.88
CA HIS A 17 -11.66 -2.18 7.54
C HIS A 17 -10.51 -2.66 8.42
N VAL A 18 -10.81 -3.56 9.37
CA VAL A 18 -9.77 -4.12 10.25
C VAL A 18 -8.75 -4.95 9.47
N ALA A 19 -9.14 -5.68 8.42
CA ALA A 19 -8.19 -6.46 7.63
C ALA A 19 -7.16 -5.59 6.89
N ARG A 20 -7.60 -4.49 6.26
CA ARG A 20 -6.68 -3.55 5.59
C ARG A 20 -5.85 -2.74 6.60
N CYS A 21 -6.46 -2.33 7.71
CA CYS A 21 -5.74 -1.70 8.82
C CYS A 21 -4.68 -2.63 9.44
N GLN A 22 -4.98 -3.92 9.62
CA GLN A 22 -4.03 -4.90 10.12
C GLN A 22 -2.85 -5.08 9.16
N THR A 23 -3.11 -5.12 7.85
CA THR A 23 -2.04 -5.20 6.84
C THR A 23 -1.04 -4.05 6.97
N LEU A 24 -1.54 -2.82 7.17
CA LEU A 24 -0.70 -1.65 7.40
C LEU A 24 0.00 -1.71 8.78
N ALA A 25 -0.73 -2.12 9.83
CA ALA A 25 -0.19 -2.28 11.18
C ALA A 25 0.96 -3.29 11.24
N ASP A 26 0.83 -4.45 10.60
CA ASP A 26 1.87 -5.48 10.50
C ASP A 26 3.13 -4.92 9.84
N ALA A 27 2.96 -4.16 8.76
CA ALA A 27 4.07 -3.53 8.04
C ALA A 27 4.77 -2.41 8.86
N LEU A 28 4.01 -1.62 9.62
CA LEU A 28 4.54 -0.61 10.53
C LEU A 28 5.27 -1.25 11.71
N LYS A 29 4.71 -2.32 12.28
CA LYS A 29 5.33 -3.08 13.37
C LYS A 29 6.63 -3.75 12.94
N ALA A 30 6.68 -4.32 11.74
CA ALA A 30 7.91 -4.86 11.15
C ALA A 30 9.03 -3.79 11.00
N ARG A 31 8.68 -2.50 11.07
CA ARG A 31 9.60 -1.35 11.07
C ARG A 31 9.84 -0.77 12.47
N GLY A 32 9.47 -1.51 13.53
CA GLY A 32 9.67 -1.13 14.91
C GLY A 32 8.61 -0.17 15.48
N ALA A 33 7.46 -0.02 14.82
CA ALA A 33 6.33 0.69 15.42
C ALA A 33 5.62 -0.16 16.48
N ASP A 34 5.14 0.49 17.53
CA ASP A 34 4.22 -0.06 18.51
C ASP A 34 2.80 0.35 18.12
N VAL A 35 1.93 -0.63 17.83
CA VAL A 35 0.61 -0.39 17.25
C VAL A 35 -0.48 -0.87 18.20
N THR A 36 -1.46 -0.01 18.49
CA THR A 36 -2.64 -0.35 19.29
C THR A 36 -3.92 -0.03 18.52
N PHE A 37 -4.81 -1.00 18.45
CA PHE A 37 -6.16 -0.88 17.90
C PHE A 37 -7.13 -0.40 18.97
N TYR A 38 -7.99 0.53 18.57
CA TYR A 38 -9.04 1.16 19.37
C TYR A 38 -10.37 0.84 18.67
N CYS A 39 -11.10 -0.14 19.22
CA CYS A 39 -12.29 -0.69 18.58
C CYS A 39 -13.45 -0.72 19.57
N ARG A 40 -14.63 -0.34 19.12
CA ARG A 40 -15.89 -0.59 19.83
C ARG A 40 -16.41 -1.98 19.49
N HIS A 41 -16.42 -2.31 18.20
CA HIS A 41 -16.90 -3.58 17.68
C HIS A 41 -15.76 -4.36 17.00
N LEU A 42 -15.66 -5.63 17.37
CA LEU A 42 -14.84 -6.64 16.70
C LEU A 42 -15.68 -7.91 16.62
N THR A 43 -15.67 -8.59 15.47
CA THR A 43 -16.28 -9.92 15.37
C THR A 43 -15.40 -10.96 16.08
N ASP A 44 -15.99 -12.13 16.33
CA ASP A 44 -15.33 -13.22 17.04
C ASP A 44 -13.97 -13.58 16.43
N GLY A 45 -12.98 -13.80 17.29
CA GLY A 45 -11.60 -14.17 16.91
C GLY A 45 -10.73 -13.03 16.38
N MET A 46 -11.27 -11.85 16.04
CA MET A 46 -10.45 -10.76 15.50
C MET A 46 -9.52 -10.13 16.54
N GLU A 47 -10.00 -9.98 17.78
CA GLU A 47 -9.19 -9.49 18.90
C GLU A 47 -8.02 -10.44 19.19
N THR A 48 -8.29 -11.75 19.21
CA THR A 48 -7.27 -12.80 19.33
C THR A 48 -6.26 -12.69 18.19
N ARG A 49 -6.71 -12.60 16.93
CA ARG A 49 -5.84 -12.48 15.76
C ARG A 49 -4.93 -11.24 15.82
N LEU A 50 -5.45 -10.09 16.24
CA LEU A 50 -4.67 -8.86 16.40
C LEU A 50 -3.64 -9.00 17.52
N THR A 51 -4.03 -9.59 18.64
CA THR A 51 -3.16 -9.80 19.80
C THR A 51 -2.07 -10.84 19.51
N GLU A 52 -2.36 -11.89 18.75
CA GLU A 52 -1.38 -12.91 18.31
C GLU A 52 -0.39 -12.35 17.28
N ALA A 53 -0.83 -11.42 16.42
CA ALA A 53 0.06 -10.59 15.61
C ALA A 53 0.89 -9.60 16.45
N GLY A 54 0.59 -9.52 17.76
CA GLY A 54 1.25 -8.73 18.79
C GLY A 54 0.96 -7.23 18.71
N HIS A 55 -0.23 -6.87 18.24
CA HIS A 55 -0.76 -5.52 18.37
C HIS A 55 -1.50 -5.38 19.70
N GLY A 56 -1.49 -4.19 20.29
CA GLY A 56 -2.38 -3.87 21.40
C GLY A 56 -3.83 -3.78 20.90
N VAL A 57 -4.79 -4.14 21.74
CA VAL A 57 -6.22 -3.91 21.48
C VAL A 57 -6.84 -3.26 22.71
N LYS A 58 -7.55 -2.15 22.50
CA LYS A 58 -8.35 -1.47 23.51
C LYS A 58 -9.78 -1.37 23.03
N ARG A 59 -10.70 -1.79 23.91
CA ARG A 59 -12.13 -1.68 23.67
C ARG A 59 -12.74 -0.62 24.56
N PHE A 60 -13.69 0.12 24.02
CA PHE A 60 -14.46 1.11 24.75
C PHE A 60 -15.93 0.98 24.37
N LYS A 61 -16.79 1.60 25.18
CA LYS A 61 -18.23 1.37 25.12
C LYS A 61 -18.87 2.20 24.01
N GLY A 62 -20.05 1.75 23.60
CA GLY A 62 -20.99 2.55 22.81
C GLY A 62 -21.68 3.59 23.68
N GLY A 63 -22.20 4.64 23.05
CA GLY A 63 -22.97 5.66 23.75
C GLY A 63 -23.37 6.82 22.86
N GLY A 64 -24.59 7.33 23.08
CA GLY A 64 -25.13 8.48 22.36
C GLY A 64 -26.13 8.12 21.28
N THR A 65 -26.50 9.11 20.46
CA THR A 65 -27.45 8.97 19.34
C THR A 65 -26.72 9.19 18.03
N PRO A 66 -26.84 8.29 17.03
CA PRO A 66 -26.15 8.44 15.74
C PRO A 66 -26.31 9.83 15.14
N ASP A 67 -25.19 10.36 14.62
CA ASP A 67 -25.15 11.61 13.86
C ASP A 67 -25.88 11.50 12.50
N ASP A 68 -25.76 12.55 11.68
CA ASP A 68 -26.46 12.75 10.41
C ASP A 68 -25.77 12.13 9.17
N LEU A 69 -24.68 11.37 9.36
CA LEU A 69 -23.98 10.71 8.26
C LEU A 69 -24.73 9.47 7.75
N PRO A 70 -24.60 9.11 6.45
CA PRO A 70 -25.23 7.91 5.88
C PRO A 70 -24.93 6.62 6.64
N HIS A 71 -23.73 6.53 7.23
CA HIS A 71 -23.25 5.37 7.97
C HIS A 71 -23.17 5.60 9.49
N ALA A 72 -23.79 6.66 10.02
CA ALA A 72 -23.69 7.03 11.44
C ALA A 72 -24.05 5.89 12.40
N ALA A 73 -25.06 5.08 12.04
CA ALA A 73 -25.49 3.94 12.84
C ALA A 73 -24.40 2.88 13.07
N TRP A 74 -23.35 2.84 12.24
CA TRP A 74 -22.25 1.88 12.38
C TRP A 74 -21.34 2.19 13.57
N LEU A 75 -21.38 3.44 14.09
CA LEU A 75 -20.60 3.85 15.25
C LEU A 75 -21.20 3.35 16.58
N ASP A 76 -22.48 2.97 16.60
CA ASP A 76 -23.22 2.65 17.83
C ASP A 76 -23.15 3.80 18.87
N GLY A 77 -23.39 5.02 18.40
CA GLY A 77 -23.30 6.25 19.19
C GLY A 77 -23.08 7.49 18.34
N ASP A 78 -22.74 8.60 18.99
CA ASP A 78 -22.29 9.84 18.32
C ASP A 78 -20.77 9.99 18.30
N GLN A 79 -20.30 10.80 17.35
CA GLN A 79 -18.89 11.14 17.16
C GLN A 79 -18.30 11.88 18.36
N GLU A 80 -19.10 12.64 19.10
CA GLU A 80 -18.66 13.38 20.28
C GLU A 80 -18.23 12.45 21.42
N THR A 81 -19.05 11.46 21.71
CA THR A 81 -18.82 10.44 22.75
C THR A 81 -17.66 9.54 22.35
N ASP A 82 -17.63 9.05 21.10
CA ASP A 82 -16.52 8.23 20.59
C ASP A 82 -15.17 8.96 20.67
N ALA A 83 -15.12 10.23 20.24
CA ALA A 83 -13.90 11.03 20.32
C ALA A 83 -13.43 11.23 21.78
N SER A 84 -14.37 11.45 22.70
CA SER A 84 -14.07 11.67 24.11
C SER A 84 -13.49 10.41 24.76
N GLU A 85 -14.12 9.26 24.51
CA GLU A 85 -13.64 7.95 25.00
C GLU A 85 -12.28 7.60 24.39
N PHE A 86 -12.10 7.81 23.09
CA PHE A 86 -10.81 7.59 22.43
C PHE A 86 -9.70 8.44 23.08
N VAL A 87 -9.96 9.74 23.28
CA VAL A 87 -9.02 10.67 23.92
C VAL A 87 -8.67 10.24 25.35
N GLU A 88 -9.63 9.72 26.12
CA GLU A 88 -9.38 9.18 27.45
C GLU A 88 -8.42 8.00 27.40
N HIS A 89 -8.64 7.05 26.49
CA HIS A 89 -7.81 5.85 26.36
C HIS A 89 -6.40 6.12 25.81
N VAL A 90 -6.22 7.24 25.08
CA VAL A 90 -4.97 7.66 24.45
C VAL A 90 -4.18 8.66 25.30
N SER A 91 -4.79 9.24 26.33
CA SER A 91 -4.23 10.31 27.16
C SER A 91 -2.79 10.11 27.64
N ASN A 92 -2.37 8.86 27.91
CA ASN A 92 -1.01 8.51 28.33
C ASN A 92 -0.08 8.01 27.21
N ALA A 93 -0.62 7.72 26.02
CA ALA A 93 0.12 7.13 24.92
C ALA A 93 0.79 8.16 24.01
N SER A 94 0.09 9.29 23.75
CA SER A 94 0.48 10.35 22.81
C SER A 94 1.06 9.79 21.49
N PRO A 95 0.23 9.12 20.66
CA PRO A 95 0.70 8.44 19.47
C PRO A 95 1.22 9.43 18.44
N ASP A 96 2.28 9.04 17.73
CA ASP A 96 2.88 9.79 16.64
C ASP A 96 1.92 9.86 15.44
N TRP A 97 1.14 8.79 15.24
CA TRP A 97 0.13 8.66 14.20
C TRP A 97 -1.16 8.04 14.74
N LEU A 98 -2.30 8.56 14.28
CA LEU A 98 -3.59 7.90 14.36
C LEU A 98 -4.08 7.57 12.95
N ILE A 99 -4.37 6.30 12.72
CA ILE A 99 -5.00 5.77 11.50
C ILE A 99 -6.50 5.64 11.77
N VAL A 100 -7.34 6.24 10.94
CA VAL A 100 -8.80 6.20 11.06
C VAL A 100 -9.37 5.51 9.82
N ASP A 101 -10.18 4.48 10.02
CA ASP A 101 -10.85 3.74 8.96
C ASP A 101 -12.29 3.41 9.39
N HIS A 102 -13.18 4.39 9.26
CA HIS A 102 -14.56 4.27 9.69
C HIS A 102 -15.48 5.25 8.95
N TYR A 103 -16.57 4.77 8.32
CA TYR A 103 -17.46 5.62 7.53
C TYR A 103 -18.33 6.57 8.35
N ALA A 104 -18.52 6.30 9.65
CA ALA A 104 -19.28 7.18 10.54
C ALA A 104 -18.45 8.34 11.13
N LEU A 105 -17.16 8.43 10.80
CA LEU A 105 -16.26 9.46 11.34
C LEU A 105 -15.88 10.45 10.24
N ASP A 106 -15.97 11.74 10.55
CA ASP A 106 -15.62 12.85 9.66
C ASP A 106 -14.76 13.91 10.37
N ALA A 107 -14.57 15.06 9.71
CA ALA A 107 -13.81 16.19 10.23
C ALA A 107 -14.24 16.66 11.64
N ARG A 108 -15.50 16.44 12.08
CA ARG A 108 -15.95 16.77 13.44
C ARG A 108 -15.21 15.95 14.48
N TRP A 109 -15.11 14.63 14.27
CA TRP A 109 -14.39 13.71 15.15
C TRP A 109 -12.88 13.97 15.09
N GLU A 110 -12.33 14.12 13.88
CA GLU A 110 -10.90 14.29 13.63
C GLU A 110 -10.35 15.60 14.26
N LYS A 111 -11.12 16.69 14.21
CA LYS A 111 -10.77 17.96 14.89
C LYS A 111 -10.66 17.82 16.40
N ARG A 112 -11.49 16.99 17.02
CA ARG A 112 -11.50 16.77 18.48
C ARG A 112 -10.27 15.98 18.92
N VAL A 113 -9.91 14.94 18.18
CA VAL A 113 -8.80 14.05 18.57
C VAL A 113 -7.42 14.57 18.17
N ARG A 114 -7.32 15.48 17.18
CA ARG A 114 -6.03 15.97 16.66
C ARG A 114 -5.08 16.46 17.75
N ARG A 115 -5.57 17.15 18.78
CA ARG A 115 -4.71 17.71 19.85
C ARG A 115 -4.01 16.64 20.69
N ARG A 116 -4.37 15.37 20.54
CA ARG A 116 -3.81 14.24 21.31
C ARG A 116 -2.94 13.31 20.49
N VAL A 117 -2.78 13.58 19.19
CA VAL A 117 -2.02 12.74 18.26
C VAL A 117 -1.08 13.61 17.43
N GLY A 118 0.05 13.06 16.99
CA GLY A 118 1.02 13.81 16.17
C GLY A 118 0.45 14.11 14.78
N ASN A 119 0.03 13.07 14.06
CA ASN A 119 -0.52 13.14 12.71
C ASN A 119 -1.74 12.22 12.54
N LEU A 120 -2.58 12.53 11.56
CA LEU A 120 -3.77 11.76 11.20
C LEU A 120 -3.67 11.21 9.78
N LEU A 121 -3.75 9.88 9.66
CA LEU A 121 -4.02 9.18 8.40
C LEU A 121 -5.50 8.75 8.39
N VAL A 122 -6.25 9.16 7.37
CA VAL A 122 -7.63 8.70 7.15
C VAL A 122 -7.67 7.79 5.93
N ILE A 123 -8.28 6.62 6.06
CA ILE A 123 -8.61 5.72 4.95
C ILE A 123 -10.06 5.99 4.58
N ASP A 124 -10.29 6.47 3.37
CA ASP A 124 -11.62 6.73 2.84
C ASP A 124 -11.70 6.34 1.36
N ASP A 125 -12.83 5.76 0.97
CA ASP A 125 -13.12 5.36 -0.41
C ASP A 125 -14.55 5.78 -0.84
N LEU A 126 -15.23 6.59 -0.03
CA LEU A 126 -16.57 7.11 -0.33
C LEU A 126 -16.52 8.52 -0.91
N ALA A 127 -15.65 9.38 -0.39
CA ALA A 127 -15.54 10.80 -0.70
C ALA A 127 -16.89 11.56 -0.61
N ASP A 128 -17.67 11.23 0.41
CA ASP A 128 -19.00 11.79 0.66
C ASP A 128 -19.02 12.82 1.81
N ARG A 129 -17.95 12.86 2.62
CA ARG A 129 -17.80 13.72 3.79
C ARG A 129 -16.47 14.48 3.79
N ASP A 130 -16.40 15.52 4.61
CA ASP A 130 -15.17 16.30 4.78
C ASP A 130 -14.25 15.61 5.78
N HIS A 131 -12.94 15.68 5.50
CA HIS A 131 -11.91 15.17 6.39
C HIS A 131 -10.92 16.26 6.74
N ASP A 132 -10.49 16.27 7.99
CA ASP A 132 -9.40 17.05 8.52
C ASP A 132 -8.30 16.07 8.93
N CYS A 133 -7.36 15.80 8.03
CA CYS A 133 -6.25 14.87 8.23
C CYS A 133 -4.94 15.36 7.58
N ASP A 134 -3.82 14.75 7.95
CA ASP A 134 -2.50 15.10 7.38
C ASP A 134 -2.19 14.24 6.15
N LEU A 135 -2.72 13.01 6.13
CA LEU A 135 -2.65 12.06 5.03
C LEU A 135 -4.03 11.46 4.78
N LEU A 136 -4.47 11.44 3.53
CA LEU A 136 -5.66 10.71 3.09
C LEU A 136 -5.23 9.55 2.17
N LEU A 137 -5.72 8.34 2.44
CA LEU A 137 -5.55 7.17 1.60
C LEU A 137 -6.89 6.74 0.99
N ASP A 138 -7.00 6.84 -0.33
CA ASP A 138 -8.02 6.14 -1.12
C ASP A 138 -7.30 5.18 -2.06
N GLN A 139 -7.36 3.89 -1.76
CA GLN A 139 -6.66 2.86 -2.53
C GLN A 139 -7.42 2.41 -3.78
N ASN A 140 -8.66 2.85 -3.97
CA ASN A 140 -9.51 2.34 -5.04
C ASN A 140 -9.34 3.15 -6.34
N LEU A 141 -9.87 2.61 -7.43
CA LEU A 141 -9.85 3.24 -8.75
C LEU A 141 -11.23 3.81 -9.05
N TRP A 142 -11.26 5.09 -9.39
CA TRP A 142 -12.47 5.85 -9.69
C TRP A 142 -12.26 6.67 -10.96
N PRO A 143 -13.33 7.00 -11.70
CA PRO A 143 -13.24 7.89 -12.87
C PRO A 143 -12.61 9.26 -12.52
N ASP A 144 -12.83 9.75 -11.30
CA ASP A 144 -12.42 11.05 -10.80
C ASP A 144 -11.32 10.98 -9.72
N THR A 145 -10.53 9.89 -9.66
CA THR A 145 -9.52 9.65 -8.61
C THR A 145 -8.66 10.87 -8.29
N ALA A 146 -8.26 11.68 -9.27
CA ALA A 146 -7.38 12.83 -9.03
C ALA A 146 -8.06 14.01 -8.30
N THR A 147 -9.37 14.18 -8.47
CA THR A 147 -10.12 15.39 -8.05
C THR A 147 -11.20 15.12 -7.00
N ARG A 148 -11.49 13.84 -6.71
CA ARG A 148 -12.60 13.39 -5.85
C ARG A 148 -12.65 14.03 -4.45
N TYR A 149 -11.50 14.54 -3.97
CA TYR A 149 -11.33 15.15 -2.64
C TYR A 149 -11.01 16.65 -2.66
N ASP A 150 -11.07 17.33 -3.81
CA ASP A 150 -10.59 18.72 -3.96
C ASP A 150 -11.26 19.72 -3.01
N SER A 151 -12.55 19.57 -2.75
CA SER A 151 -13.32 20.43 -1.85
C SER A 151 -13.52 19.87 -0.45
N ARG A 152 -12.96 18.70 -0.14
CA ARG A 152 -13.25 17.93 1.09
C ARG A 152 -12.07 17.84 2.06
N LEU A 153 -10.92 18.36 1.66
CA LEU A 153 -9.68 18.29 2.42
C LEU A 153 -9.06 19.68 2.62
N PRO A 154 -8.42 19.92 3.77
CA PRO A 154 -7.50 21.03 3.94
C PRO A 154 -6.38 21.03 2.89
N ALA A 155 -5.90 22.23 2.53
CA ALA A 155 -4.80 22.39 1.57
C ALA A 155 -3.49 21.71 1.98
N ARG A 156 -3.30 21.44 3.28
CA ARG A 156 -2.11 20.77 3.83
C ARG A 156 -2.14 19.24 3.65
N THR A 157 -3.30 18.66 3.38
CA THR A 157 -3.46 17.20 3.36
C THR A 157 -2.75 16.59 2.16
N ARG A 158 -1.85 15.65 2.42
CA ARG A 158 -1.24 14.82 1.39
C ARG A 158 -2.21 13.72 0.98
N ARG A 159 -2.28 13.43 -0.32
CA ARG A 159 -3.26 12.50 -0.88
C ARG A 159 -2.55 11.30 -1.50
N LEU A 160 -2.91 10.11 -1.04
CA LEU A 160 -2.43 8.82 -1.56
C LEU A 160 -3.60 8.16 -2.29
N LEU A 161 -3.72 8.46 -3.58
CA LEU A 161 -4.88 8.10 -4.39
C LEU A 161 -4.54 7.01 -5.40
N GLY A 162 -5.41 6.01 -5.49
CA GLY A 162 -5.38 4.96 -6.49
C GLY A 162 -4.68 3.65 -6.06
N PRO A 163 -4.79 2.60 -6.91
CA PRO A 163 -4.34 1.24 -6.59
C PRO A 163 -2.85 1.10 -6.32
N ARG A 164 -2.02 2.08 -6.71
CA ARG A 164 -0.61 2.11 -6.35
C ARG A 164 -0.38 2.19 -4.83
N TYR A 165 -1.39 2.57 -4.04
CA TYR A 165 -1.31 2.63 -2.58
C TYR A 165 -2.11 1.51 -1.89
N CYS A 166 -2.58 0.51 -2.64
CA CYS A 166 -3.36 -0.58 -2.06
C CYS A 166 -2.61 -1.31 -0.94
N LEU A 167 -3.33 -1.51 0.16
CA LEU A 167 -2.83 -2.21 1.34
C LEU A 167 -2.92 -3.71 1.11
N LEU A 168 -1.86 -4.29 0.55
CA LEU A 168 -1.74 -5.72 0.31
C LEU A 168 -0.73 -6.35 1.27
N ARG A 169 -1.00 -7.59 1.66
CA ARG A 169 -0.07 -8.40 2.46
C ARG A 169 1.19 -8.69 1.66
N PRO A 170 2.37 -8.76 2.30
CA PRO A 170 3.64 -8.95 1.59
C PRO A 170 3.71 -10.21 0.74
N GLU A 171 2.93 -11.26 1.04
CA GLU A 171 2.91 -12.47 0.21
C GLU A 171 2.48 -12.21 -1.25
N PHE A 172 1.58 -11.26 -1.52
CA PHE A 172 1.10 -11.01 -2.88
C PHE A 172 2.17 -10.48 -3.83
N SER A 173 3.17 -9.75 -3.32
CA SER A 173 4.31 -9.28 -4.12
C SER A 173 5.49 -10.25 -4.13
N ARG A 174 5.54 -11.19 -3.18
CA ARG A 174 6.64 -12.14 -3.00
C ARG A 174 6.39 -13.50 -3.66
N THR A 175 5.14 -13.91 -3.77
CA THR A 175 4.79 -15.21 -4.36
C THR A 175 5.19 -15.23 -5.84
N PRO A 176 6.05 -16.17 -6.27
CA PRO A 176 6.39 -16.33 -7.68
C PRO A 176 5.13 -16.62 -8.49
N ARG A 177 4.99 -15.91 -9.60
CA ARG A 177 3.87 -16.08 -10.55
C ARG A 177 4.41 -16.70 -11.84
N HIS A 178 3.64 -17.59 -12.46
CA HIS A 178 3.93 -18.03 -13.83
C HIS A 178 3.44 -16.99 -14.84
N GLU A 179 4.07 -16.97 -16.00
CA GLU A 179 3.56 -16.23 -17.15
C GLU A 179 2.34 -16.95 -17.71
N ARG A 180 1.22 -16.24 -17.83
CA ARG A 180 -0.02 -16.81 -18.36
C ARG A 180 -0.02 -16.73 -19.87
N ASP A 181 -0.16 -17.87 -20.52
CA ASP A 181 -0.26 -18.01 -21.99
C ASP A 181 -1.70 -17.81 -22.51
N GLY A 182 -2.62 -17.41 -21.64
CA GLY A 182 -4.03 -17.20 -21.94
C GLY A 182 -4.86 -18.49 -22.04
N ARG A 183 -4.31 -19.67 -21.75
CA ARG A 183 -5.12 -20.90 -21.66
C ARG A 183 -5.59 -21.12 -20.22
N VAL A 184 -6.88 -21.40 -20.06
CA VAL A 184 -7.50 -21.61 -18.75
C VAL A 184 -7.40 -23.08 -18.37
N ARG A 185 -6.51 -23.41 -17.44
CA ARG A 185 -6.31 -24.78 -16.89
C ARG A 185 -6.71 -24.89 -15.43
N ARG A 186 -6.70 -23.76 -14.71
CA ARG A 186 -7.09 -23.66 -13.32
C ARG A 186 -7.92 -22.42 -13.05
N ILE A 187 -9.07 -22.59 -12.38
CA ILE A 187 -9.98 -21.51 -12.01
C ILE A 187 -9.97 -21.31 -10.49
N LEU A 188 -9.93 -20.04 -10.08
CA LEU A 188 -10.15 -19.63 -8.70
C LEU A 188 -11.53 -19.00 -8.52
N VAL A 189 -12.39 -19.62 -7.73
CA VAL A 189 -13.72 -19.09 -7.37
C VAL A 189 -13.65 -18.45 -5.98
N PHE A 190 -13.83 -17.13 -5.91
CA PHE A 190 -13.80 -16.39 -4.64
C PHE A 190 -14.65 -15.10 -4.69
N PHE A 191 -15.75 -15.09 -3.94
CA PHE A 191 -16.70 -13.95 -3.84
C PHE A 191 -16.58 -13.16 -2.53
N GLY A 192 -15.46 -13.30 -1.83
CA GLY A 192 -15.20 -12.65 -0.54
C GLY A 192 -15.54 -13.53 0.66
N GLY A 193 -15.31 -13.01 1.87
CA GLY A 193 -15.40 -13.80 3.10
C GLY A 193 -16.82 -14.21 3.50
N VAL A 194 -17.82 -13.38 3.20
CA VAL A 194 -19.22 -13.65 3.62
C VAL A 194 -20.02 -14.31 2.50
N ASP A 195 -19.94 -13.78 1.27
CA ASP A 195 -20.75 -14.21 0.11
C ASP A 195 -22.22 -14.50 0.49
N ALA A 196 -22.88 -13.49 1.05
CA ALA A 196 -24.22 -13.61 1.65
C ALA A 196 -25.30 -14.13 0.69
N HIS A 197 -25.10 -13.94 -0.62
CA HIS A 197 -26.02 -14.38 -1.67
C HIS A 197 -25.56 -15.65 -2.40
N ASN A 198 -24.58 -16.38 -1.84
CA ASN A 198 -24.07 -17.65 -2.34
C ASN A 198 -23.72 -17.65 -3.85
N GLN A 199 -22.99 -16.62 -4.30
CA GLN A 199 -22.49 -16.56 -5.68
C GLN A 199 -21.50 -17.69 -5.96
N THR A 200 -20.79 -18.16 -4.94
CA THR A 200 -19.92 -19.34 -5.02
C THR A 200 -20.71 -20.56 -5.48
N GLY A 201 -21.78 -20.94 -4.78
CA GLY A 201 -22.60 -22.09 -5.17
C GLY A 201 -23.27 -21.92 -6.54
N ARG A 202 -23.70 -20.69 -6.88
CA ARG A 202 -24.23 -20.37 -8.21
C ARG A 202 -23.22 -20.67 -9.32
N VAL A 203 -21.97 -20.26 -9.16
CA VAL A 203 -20.91 -20.50 -10.15
C VAL A 203 -20.56 -21.98 -10.26
N LEU A 204 -20.49 -22.71 -9.15
CA LEU A 204 -20.20 -24.14 -9.16
C LEU A 204 -21.22 -24.93 -9.99
N ALA A 205 -22.50 -24.54 -9.95
CA ALA A 205 -23.54 -25.14 -10.79
C ALA A 205 -23.37 -24.86 -12.31
N LEU A 206 -22.66 -23.80 -12.68
CA LEU A 206 -22.47 -23.39 -14.08
C LEU A 206 -21.19 -23.95 -14.70
N LEU A 207 -20.15 -24.19 -13.90
CA LEU A 207 -18.84 -24.63 -14.39
C LEU A 207 -18.87 -25.90 -15.26
N PRO A 208 -19.66 -26.96 -14.96
CA PRO A 208 -19.75 -28.13 -15.81
C PRO A 208 -20.25 -27.84 -17.23
N ARG A 209 -21.06 -26.78 -17.41
CA ARG A 209 -21.56 -26.35 -18.73
C ARG A 209 -20.51 -25.59 -19.53
N ALA A 210 -19.62 -24.87 -18.86
CA ALA A 210 -18.52 -24.12 -19.51
C ALA A 210 -17.30 -25.01 -19.78
N PHE A 211 -16.97 -25.93 -18.88
CA PHE A 211 -15.77 -26.76 -18.92
C PHE A 211 -16.10 -28.26 -18.86
N PRO A 212 -16.69 -28.85 -19.93
CA PRO A 212 -17.19 -30.23 -19.91
C PRO A 212 -16.08 -31.30 -19.85
N LEU A 213 -14.85 -30.97 -20.24
CA LEU A 213 -13.68 -31.88 -20.19
C LEU A 213 -12.96 -31.86 -18.83
N GLY A 214 -13.53 -31.18 -17.82
CA GLY A 214 -12.94 -31.03 -16.50
C GLY A 214 -11.82 -30.00 -16.46
N ILE A 215 -11.82 -29.17 -15.44
CA ILE A 215 -10.77 -28.17 -15.16
C ILE A 215 -10.44 -28.19 -13.68
N ALA A 216 -9.21 -27.84 -13.32
CA ALA A 216 -8.88 -27.69 -11.90
C ALA A 216 -9.60 -26.45 -11.35
N VAL A 217 -10.35 -26.62 -10.27
CA VAL A 217 -11.08 -25.51 -9.62
C VAL A 217 -10.69 -25.46 -8.15
N ASP A 218 -10.17 -24.32 -7.72
CA ASP A 218 -10.06 -23.96 -6.31
C ASP A 218 -11.25 -23.09 -5.92
N VAL A 219 -11.94 -23.47 -4.86
CA VAL A 219 -13.05 -22.73 -4.29
C VAL A 219 -12.63 -22.21 -2.93
N VAL A 220 -12.79 -20.92 -2.69
CA VAL A 220 -12.45 -20.30 -1.41
C VAL A 220 -13.69 -19.68 -0.80
N ILE A 221 -13.96 -20.02 0.47
CA ILE A 221 -15.04 -19.43 1.27
C ILE A 221 -14.56 -19.07 2.67
N GLY A 222 -15.22 -18.12 3.33
CA GLY A 222 -14.98 -17.85 4.76
C GLY A 222 -15.56 -18.94 5.66
N ALA A 223 -15.04 -19.05 6.89
CA ALA A 223 -15.55 -20.02 7.86
C ALA A 223 -17.04 -19.84 8.19
N ALA A 224 -17.52 -18.59 8.18
CA ALA A 224 -18.90 -18.21 8.48
C ALA A 224 -19.81 -18.12 7.24
N HIS A 225 -19.43 -18.74 6.11
CA HIS A 225 -20.23 -18.69 4.88
C HIS A 225 -21.63 -19.33 5.09
N PRO A 226 -22.75 -18.63 4.77
CA PRO A 226 -24.10 -19.12 5.09
C PRO A 226 -24.47 -20.46 4.44
N ALA A 227 -24.00 -20.70 3.22
CA ALA A 227 -24.25 -21.94 2.47
C ALA A 227 -23.09 -22.95 2.51
N ARG A 228 -22.24 -22.91 3.56
CA ARG A 228 -21.01 -23.72 3.67
C ARG A 228 -21.21 -25.20 3.34
N ASP A 229 -22.16 -25.86 4.00
CA ASP A 229 -22.33 -27.32 3.87
C ASP A 229 -22.78 -27.73 2.47
N SER A 230 -23.58 -26.90 1.80
CA SER A 230 -23.97 -27.12 0.41
C SER A 230 -22.78 -26.99 -0.55
N ILE A 231 -21.91 -26.00 -0.33
CA ILE A 231 -20.69 -25.81 -1.14
C ILE A 231 -19.72 -26.98 -0.94
N VAL A 232 -19.57 -27.48 0.30
CA VAL A 232 -18.77 -28.68 0.59
C VAL A 232 -19.25 -29.87 -0.24
N ALA A 233 -20.57 -30.11 -0.26
CA ALA A 233 -21.15 -31.19 -1.05
C ALA A 233 -20.93 -31.01 -2.57
N GLN A 234 -21.16 -29.81 -3.10
CA GLN A 234 -20.94 -29.50 -4.52
C GLN A 234 -19.48 -29.69 -4.95
N CYS A 235 -18.53 -29.27 -4.11
CA CYS A 235 -17.11 -29.44 -4.39
C CYS A 235 -16.72 -30.93 -4.39
N ALA A 236 -17.23 -31.71 -3.45
CA ALA A 236 -16.98 -33.15 -3.37
C ALA A 236 -17.55 -33.90 -4.60
N GLU A 237 -18.76 -33.55 -5.03
CA GLU A 237 -19.40 -34.14 -6.22
C GLU A 237 -18.65 -33.81 -7.51
N SER A 238 -18.15 -32.58 -7.64
CA SER A 238 -17.48 -32.09 -8.84
C SER A 238 -15.95 -32.28 -8.85
N GLY A 239 -15.38 -32.84 -7.78
CA GLY A 239 -13.93 -33.00 -7.61
C GLY A 239 -13.16 -31.69 -7.48
N HIS A 240 -13.80 -30.61 -7.01
CA HIS A 240 -13.17 -29.30 -6.81
C HIS A 240 -12.44 -29.23 -5.47
N THR A 241 -11.37 -28.45 -5.40
CA THR A 241 -10.59 -28.26 -4.17
C THR A 241 -11.17 -27.12 -3.35
N LEU A 242 -11.72 -27.40 -2.18
CA LEU A 242 -12.31 -26.40 -1.28
C LEU A 242 -11.31 -25.94 -0.22
N HIS A 243 -11.17 -24.62 -0.06
CA HIS A 243 -10.37 -23.96 0.96
C HIS A 243 -11.28 -23.10 1.85
N ILE A 244 -11.39 -23.45 3.13
CA ILE A 244 -12.20 -22.70 4.10
C ILE A 244 -11.26 -21.83 4.92
N GLN A 245 -11.53 -20.52 4.96
CA GLN A 245 -10.71 -19.55 5.69
C GLN A 245 -9.22 -19.60 5.25
N ALA A 246 -8.99 -19.60 3.93
CA ALA A 246 -7.66 -19.75 3.36
C ALA A 246 -6.70 -18.62 3.79
N ASP A 247 -5.51 -19.01 4.23
CA ASP A 247 -4.37 -18.15 4.56
C ASP A 247 -3.40 -17.99 3.37
N ARG A 248 -3.44 -18.91 2.41
CA ARG A 248 -2.54 -18.96 1.23
C ARG A 248 -3.12 -18.33 -0.04
N MET A 249 -3.81 -17.20 0.09
CA MET A 249 -4.49 -16.56 -1.05
C MET A 249 -3.54 -16.18 -2.19
N ALA A 250 -2.34 -15.69 -1.88
CA ALA A 250 -1.36 -15.35 -2.90
C ALA A 250 -0.93 -16.57 -3.74
N GLU A 251 -0.81 -17.76 -3.15
CA GLU A 251 -0.47 -19.00 -3.86
C GLU A 251 -1.61 -19.45 -4.79
N LEU A 252 -2.86 -19.36 -4.30
CA LEU A 252 -4.05 -19.69 -5.09
C LEU A 252 -4.21 -18.72 -6.28
N ILE A 253 -3.99 -17.42 -6.06
CA ILE A 253 -4.00 -16.43 -7.14
C ILE A 253 -2.86 -16.68 -8.13
N ALA A 254 -1.66 -16.96 -7.64
CA ALA A 254 -0.50 -17.19 -8.49
C ALA A 254 -0.67 -18.43 -9.39
N SER A 255 -1.28 -19.50 -8.87
CA SER A 255 -1.46 -20.77 -9.60
C SER A 255 -2.66 -20.81 -10.55
N ALA A 256 -3.65 -19.92 -10.38
CA ALA A 256 -4.83 -19.89 -11.24
C ALA A 256 -4.57 -19.15 -12.58
N ASP A 257 -5.38 -19.46 -13.59
CA ASP A 257 -5.34 -18.81 -14.91
C ASP A 257 -6.53 -17.86 -15.13
N LEU A 258 -7.64 -18.10 -14.42
CA LEU A 258 -8.84 -17.27 -14.45
C LEU A 258 -9.49 -17.25 -13.06
N SER A 259 -10.03 -16.10 -12.65
CA SER A 259 -10.83 -15.98 -11.44
C SER A 259 -12.28 -15.64 -11.73
N LEU A 260 -13.17 -16.18 -10.90
CA LEU A 260 -14.58 -15.79 -10.80
C LEU A 260 -14.82 -15.17 -9.43
N GLY A 261 -15.22 -13.91 -9.40
CA GLY A 261 -15.30 -13.17 -8.14
C GLY A 261 -16.00 -11.81 -8.22
N THR A 262 -15.72 -10.96 -7.24
CA THR A 262 -16.37 -9.65 -7.05
C THR A 262 -15.39 -8.49 -6.92
N GLY A 263 -15.91 -7.26 -6.86
CA GLY A 263 -15.19 -5.98 -6.87
C GLY A 263 -14.79 -5.43 -5.49
N GLY A 264 -14.36 -6.27 -4.56
CA GLY A 264 -13.83 -5.83 -3.25
C GLY A 264 -12.32 -5.66 -3.23
N THR A 265 -11.71 -5.65 -2.03
CA THR A 265 -10.24 -5.59 -1.86
C THR A 265 -9.48 -6.68 -2.60
N ALA A 266 -10.09 -7.87 -2.74
CA ALA A 266 -9.55 -8.99 -3.51
C ALA A 266 -9.32 -8.67 -4.99
N LEU A 267 -9.94 -7.62 -5.55
CA LEU A 267 -9.61 -7.13 -6.88
C LEU A 267 -8.13 -6.74 -7.00
N TRP A 268 -7.61 -6.02 -6.00
CA TRP A 268 -6.23 -5.55 -6.01
C TRP A 268 -5.24 -6.70 -5.78
N GLU A 269 -5.61 -7.70 -4.98
CA GLU A 269 -4.85 -8.95 -4.83
C GLU A 269 -4.71 -9.67 -6.18
N ARG A 270 -5.82 -9.80 -6.94
CA ARG A 270 -5.82 -10.42 -8.27
C ARG A 270 -5.02 -9.62 -9.30
N CYS A 271 -5.14 -8.29 -9.28
CA CYS A 271 -4.32 -7.42 -10.14
C CYS A 271 -2.83 -7.59 -9.85
N CYS A 272 -2.44 -7.61 -8.57
CA CYS A 272 -1.06 -7.84 -8.13
C CYS A 272 -0.50 -9.19 -8.59
N GLY A 273 -1.34 -10.24 -8.56
CA GLY A 273 -0.99 -11.56 -9.09
C GLY A 273 -1.10 -11.68 -10.61
N GLY A 274 -1.58 -10.64 -11.30
CA GLY A 274 -1.88 -10.65 -12.74
C GLY A 274 -2.95 -11.66 -13.13
N LEU A 275 -3.91 -11.98 -12.25
CA LEU A 275 -4.93 -13.00 -12.49
C LEU A 275 -6.13 -12.40 -13.24
N PRO A 276 -6.35 -12.77 -14.52
CA PRO A 276 -7.55 -12.37 -15.25
C PRO A 276 -8.81 -12.75 -14.49
N THR A 277 -9.80 -11.88 -14.47
CA THR A 277 -11.00 -12.06 -13.66
C THR A 277 -12.25 -11.78 -14.48
N LEU A 278 -13.23 -12.67 -14.41
CA LEU A 278 -14.63 -12.37 -14.70
C LEU A 278 -15.33 -12.00 -13.39
N ALA A 279 -15.79 -10.75 -13.27
CA ALA A 279 -16.33 -10.21 -12.03
C ALA A 279 -17.70 -9.58 -12.21
N TRP A 280 -18.49 -9.59 -11.14
CA TRP A 280 -19.75 -8.83 -11.04
C TRP A 280 -19.97 -8.36 -9.60
N PRO A 281 -20.72 -7.26 -9.40
CA PRO A 281 -20.95 -6.71 -8.08
C PRO A 281 -21.82 -7.66 -7.25
N THR A 282 -21.43 -7.85 -5.99
CA THR A 282 -22.26 -8.50 -4.96
C THR A 282 -22.89 -7.51 -4.00
N ALA A 283 -22.48 -6.24 -4.05
CA ALA A 283 -23.07 -5.13 -3.32
C ALA A 283 -23.10 -3.85 -4.19
N PHE A 284 -24.02 -2.93 -3.88
CA PHE A 284 -24.22 -1.70 -4.66
C PHE A 284 -22.95 -0.83 -4.73
N ASN A 285 -22.21 -0.75 -3.63
CA ASN A 285 -20.98 0.04 -3.50
C ASN A 285 -19.80 -0.50 -4.34
N GLN A 286 -19.89 -1.69 -4.94
CA GLN A 286 -18.82 -2.25 -5.79
C GLN A 286 -19.00 -1.92 -7.28
N ARG A 287 -20.16 -1.41 -7.70
CA ARG A 287 -20.51 -1.24 -9.12
C ARG A 287 -19.55 -0.30 -9.85
N ALA A 288 -19.42 0.93 -9.34
CA ALA A 288 -18.60 1.96 -9.98
C ALA A 288 -17.11 1.57 -10.01
N GLN A 289 -16.60 0.89 -8.97
CA GLN A 289 -15.23 0.36 -8.96
C GLN A 289 -15.03 -0.71 -10.03
N LEU A 290 -15.97 -1.65 -10.19
CA LEU A 290 -15.90 -2.69 -11.21
C LEU A 290 -15.99 -2.12 -12.62
N GLU A 291 -16.89 -1.17 -12.86
CA GLU A 291 -17.04 -0.48 -14.15
C GLU A 291 -15.74 0.25 -14.52
N CYS A 292 -15.13 0.96 -13.56
CA CYS A 292 -13.86 1.64 -13.78
C CYS A 292 -12.71 0.67 -14.04
N ALA A 293 -12.63 -0.43 -13.27
CA ALA A 293 -11.62 -1.47 -13.45
C ALA A 293 -11.77 -2.21 -14.80
N ALA A 294 -13.00 -2.45 -15.25
CA ALA A 294 -13.30 -3.02 -16.56
C ALA A 294 -12.88 -2.08 -17.69
N ALA A 295 -13.20 -0.77 -17.58
CA ALA A 295 -12.80 0.24 -18.54
C ALA A 295 -11.27 0.40 -18.64
N ALA A 296 -10.57 0.20 -17.53
CA ALA A 296 -9.10 0.18 -17.47
C ALA A 296 -8.48 -1.14 -17.95
N GLY A 297 -9.29 -2.14 -18.35
CA GLY A 297 -8.82 -3.43 -18.84
C GLY A 297 -8.23 -4.34 -17.75
N LEU A 298 -8.57 -4.13 -16.48
CA LEU A 298 -8.04 -4.92 -15.35
C LEU A 298 -8.82 -6.23 -15.12
N LEU A 299 -10.08 -6.24 -15.54
CA LEU A 299 -10.99 -7.36 -15.40
C LEU A 299 -12.02 -7.33 -16.54
N HIS A 300 -12.79 -8.41 -16.68
CA HIS A 300 -14.00 -8.45 -17.48
C HIS A 300 -15.23 -8.42 -16.57
N ALA A 301 -16.11 -7.42 -16.72
CA ALA A 301 -17.35 -7.29 -15.95
C ALA A 301 -18.53 -7.05 -16.89
N PRO A 302 -19.18 -8.11 -17.41
CA PRO A 302 -20.30 -7.95 -18.32
C PRO A 302 -21.56 -7.48 -17.59
N GLU A 303 -22.27 -6.54 -18.21
CA GLU A 303 -23.58 -6.09 -17.75
C GLU A 303 -24.56 -7.28 -17.67
N GLY A 304 -25.40 -7.29 -16.63
CA GLY A 304 -26.41 -8.33 -16.43
C GLY A 304 -25.90 -9.66 -15.84
N ALA A 305 -24.59 -9.83 -15.60
CA ALA A 305 -24.04 -11.02 -14.93
C ALA A 305 -24.69 -11.29 -13.56
N THR A 306 -25.05 -10.23 -12.83
CA THR A 306 -25.78 -10.32 -11.56
C THR A 306 -27.14 -11.03 -11.70
N HIS A 307 -27.77 -10.98 -12.89
CA HIS A 307 -29.16 -11.41 -13.07
C HIS A 307 -29.34 -12.61 -14.00
N SER A 308 -28.34 -13.00 -14.79
CA SER A 308 -28.48 -14.08 -15.77
C SER A 308 -27.30 -15.02 -15.78
N ASP A 309 -27.57 -16.29 -15.51
CA ASP A 309 -26.60 -17.39 -15.62
C ASP A 309 -26.13 -17.61 -17.05
N GLU A 310 -27.02 -17.37 -18.03
CA GLU A 310 -26.69 -17.52 -19.44
C GLU A 310 -25.71 -16.44 -19.92
N ILE A 311 -25.80 -15.22 -19.37
CA ILE A 311 -24.81 -14.17 -19.60
C ILE A 311 -23.45 -14.60 -19.05
N ILE A 312 -23.39 -15.11 -17.82
CA ILE A 312 -22.15 -15.61 -17.22
C ILE A 312 -21.55 -16.72 -18.09
N LEU A 313 -22.34 -17.71 -18.48
CA LEU A 313 -21.89 -18.83 -19.30
C LEU A 313 -21.34 -18.36 -20.65
N ARG A 314 -22.05 -17.48 -21.35
CA ARG A 314 -21.59 -16.93 -22.63
C ARG A 314 -20.25 -16.23 -22.50
N HIS A 315 -20.04 -15.45 -21.44
CA HIS A 315 -18.78 -14.75 -21.22
C HIS A 315 -17.66 -15.67 -20.74
N LEU A 316 -17.96 -16.71 -19.97
CA LEU A 316 -16.99 -17.77 -19.64
C LEU A 316 -16.47 -18.46 -20.90
N LEU A 317 -17.38 -18.88 -21.78
CA LEU A 317 -17.03 -19.50 -23.06
C LEU A 317 -16.21 -18.55 -23.95
N ALA A 318 -16.60 -17.26 -24.01
CA ALA A 318 -15.84 -16.27 -24.77
C ALA A 318 -14.41 -16.08 -24.25
N LEU A 319 -14.23 -16.02 -22.92
CA LEU A 319 -12.90 -15.88 -22.30
C LEU A 319 -12.02 -17.10 -22.55
N GLN A 320 -12.59 -18.31 -22.47
CA GLN A 320 -11.88 -19.56 -22.76
C GLN A 320 -11.30 -19.58 -24.18
N GLU A 321 -12.05 -19.07 -25.16
CA GLU A 321 -11.63 -19.02 -26.56
C GLU A 321 -10.81 -17.75 -26.91
N SER A 322 -10.48 -16.90 -25.92
CA SER A 322 -9.79 -15.62 -26.13
C SER A 322 -8.46 -15.49 -25.35
N PRO A 323 -7.40 -16.27 -25.67
CA PRO A 323 -6.13 -16.20 -24.95
C PRO A 323 -5.50 -14.81 -24.89
N HIS A 324 -5.55 -14.07 -25.99
CA HIS A 324 -4.99 -12.71 -26.05
C HIS A 324 -5.72 -11.72 -25.14
N TRP A 325 -7.01 -11.93 -24.90
CA TRP A 325 -7.77 -11.11 -23.96
C TRP A 325 -7.31 -11.37 -22.53
N LEU A 326 -7.17 -12.63 -22.14
CA LEU A 326 -6.67 -13.01 -20.81
C LEU A 326 -5.23 -12.50 -20.57
N ILE A 327 -4.35 -12.59 -21.57
CA ILE A 327 -3.00 -12.01 -21.50
C ILE A 327 -3.07 -10.49 -21.29
N GLY A 328 -3.96 -9.79 -22.02
CA GLY A 328 -4.17 -8.35 -21.88
C GLY A 328 -4.60 -7.95 -20.47
N LEU A 329 -5.62 -8.64 -19.92
CA LEU A 329 -6.10 -8.41 -18.55
C LEU A 329 -4.99 -8.66 -17.51
N SER A 330 -4.22 -9.74 -17.69
CA SER A 330 -3.10 -10.09 -16.82
C SER A 330 -2.05 -8.99 -16.78
N LYS A 331 -1.62 -8.52 -17.96
CA LYS A 331 -0.61 -7.47 -18.10
C LYS A 331 -1.07 -6.16 -17.49
N ALA A 332 -2.31 -5.73 -17.78
CA ALA A 332 -2.87 -4.49 -17.24
C ALA A 332 -2.91 -4.49 -15.71
N GLY A 333 -3.30 -5.62 -15.10
CA GLY A 333 -3.28 -5.80 -13.65
C GLY A 333 -1.88 -5.63 -13.04
N LEU A 334 -0.88 -6.30 -13.63
CA LEU A 334 0.52 -6.24 -13.19
C LEU A 334 1.14 -4.86 -13.33
N ASP A 335 0.80 -4.15 -14.42
CA ASP A 335 1.32 -2.81 -14.70
C ASP A 335 0.77 -1.78 -13.69
N LEU A 336 -0.48 -1.96 -13.24
CA LEU A 336 -1.13 -1.03 -12.31
C LEU A 336 -0.82 -1.32 -10.83
N VAL A 337 -0.78 -2.60 -10.43
CA VAL A 337 -0.64 -3.01 -9.03
C VAL A 337 0.63 -3.82 -8.82
N ASP A 338 1.64 -3.17 -8.27
CA ASP A 338 2.97 -3.79 -8.04
C ASP A 338 3.15 -4.40 -6.64
N GLY A 339 2.08 -4.40 -5.82
CA GLY A 339 2.10 -4.94 -4.46
C GLY A 339 2.97 -4.18 -3.45
N ARG A 340 3.41 -2.95 -3.78
CA ARG A 340 4.21 -2.10 -2.89
C ARG A 340 3.42 -0.95 -2.24
N GLY A 341 2.09 -0.97 -2.33
CA GLY A 341 1.23 0.08 -1.78
C GLY A 341 1.43 0.28 -0.28
N THR A 342 1.39 -0.79 0.50
CA THR A 342 1.65 -0.77 1.94
C THR A 342 3.00 -0.13 2.29
N GLU A 343 4.07 -0.47 1.55
CA GLU A 343 5.40 0.11 1.78
C GLU A 343 5.45 1.61 1.46
N ARG A 344 4.74 2.04 0.41
CA ARG A 344 4.60 3.46 0.09
C ARG A 344 3.88 4.19 1.22
N VAL A 345 2.78 3.65 1.74
CA VAL A 345 2.04 4.27 2.85
C VAL A 345 2.92 4.38 4.11
N CYS A 346 3.63 3.31 4.50
CA CYS A 346 4.58 3.39 5.63
C CYS A 346 5.62 4.50 5.43
N ARG A 347 6.17 4.62 4.21
CA ARG A 347 7.14 5.67 3.89
C ARG A 347 6.54 7.06 3.98
N GLU A 348 5.33 7.28 3.48
CA GLU A 348 4.65 8.58 3.56
C GLU A 348 4.34 8.98 5.01
N MET A 349 4.14 8.00 5.90
CA MET A 349 4.05 8.17 7.36
C MET A 349 5.41 8.37 8.05
N GLY A 350 6.53 8.28 7.33
CA GLY A 350 7.87 8.39 7.90
C GLY A 350 8.38 7.15 8.62
N CYS A 351 7.69 6.02 8.48
CA CYS A 351 8.08 4.76 9.07
C CYS A 351 8.91 3.97 8.05
N THR A 352 10.24 3.98 8.22
CA THR A 352 11.22 3.34 7.33
C THR A 352 11.95 2.20 8.04
N ARG A 353 12.37 1.18 7.28
CA ARG A 353 13.27 0.11 7.74
C ARG A 353 14.71 0.59 7.86
N ILE A 354 15.07 1.61 7.08
CA ILE A 354 16.41 2.18 7.07
C ILE A 354 16.56 3.09 8.28
N ARG A 355 17.59 2.80 9.09
CA ARG A 355 18.05 3.68 10.17
C ARG A 355 19.16 4.57 9.65
N ILE A 356 19.15 5.83 10.08
CA ILE A 356 20.16 6.81 9.68
C ILE A 356 21.11 7.07 10.83
N ARG A 357 22.40 7.06 10.53
CA ARG A 357 23.45 7.55 11.43
C ARG A 357 24.39 8.53 10.72
N PRO A 358 25.05 9.44 11.46
CA PRO A 358 26.19 10.17 10.92
C PRO A 358 27.28 9.24 10.41
N ALA A 359 27.95 9.63 9.33
CA ALA A 359 29.19 9.00 8.91
C ALA A 359 30.31 9.33 9.92
N ALA A 360 31.25 8.41 10.08
CA ALA A 360 32.42 8.54 10.93
C ALA A 360 33.71 8.29 10.14
N LYS A 361 34.87 8.64 10.71
CA LYS A 361 36.18 8.38 10.07
C LYS A 361 36.39 6.90 9.74
N ALA A 362 35.85 5.99 10.55
CA ALA A 362 35.92 4.55 10.34
C ALA A 362 35.23 4.09 9.04
N ASP A 363 34.29 4.88 8.50
CA ASP A 363 33.58 4.55 7.25
C ASP A 363 34.40 4.87 5.98
N SER A 364 35.58 5.49 6.10
CA SER A 364 36.39 6.01 4.97
C SER A 364 36.64 4.98 3.88
N ALA A 365 37.09 3.76 4.24
CA ALA A 365 37.37 2.71 3.26
C ALA A 365 36.12 2.33 2.45
N MET A 366 34.99 2.11 3.12
CA MET A 366 33.72 1.77 2.48
C MET A 366 33.22 2.92 1.58
N LEU A 367 33.26 4.16 2.08
CA LEU A 367 32.83 5.33 1.32
C LEU A 367 33.68 5.53 0.06
N PHE A 368 34.99 5.34 0.18
CA PHE A 368 35.93 5.36 -0.93
C PHE A 368 35.59 4.32 -2.00
N GLU A 369 35.47 3.05 -1.59
CA GLU A 369 35.16 1.95 -2.49
C GLU A 369 33.84 2.18 -3.22
N TRP A 370 32.78 2.54 -2.48
CA TRP A 370 31.46 2.77 -3.08
C TRP A 370 31.48 3.95 -4.03
N ARG A 371 32.13 5.06 -3.64
CA ARG A 371 32.21 6.25 -4.49
C ARG A 371 32.99 5.99 -5.78
N ASN A 372 33.99 5.10 -5.74
CA ASN A 372 34.79 4.70 -6.90
C ASN A 372 34.20 3.57 -7.74
N SER A 373 33.15 2.90 -7.25
CA SER A 373 32.45 1.88 -8.02
C SER A 373 31.89 2.46 -9.33
N GLU A 374 31.89 1.65 -10.38
CA GLU A 374 31.41 2.06 -11.71
C GLU A 374 29.93 2.46 -11.68
N THR A 375 29.11 1.71 -10.93
CA THR A 375 27.68 1.94 -10.81
C THR A 375 27.35 3.30 -10.20
N VAL A 376 28.13 3.75 -9.21
CA VAL A 376 27.99 5.07 -8.57
C VAL A 376 28.61 6.18 -9.43
N ARG A 377 29.81 5.97 -9.98
CA ARG A 377 30.50 6.97 -10.82
C ARG A 377 29.69 7.35 -12.05
N ARG A 378 29.06 6.37 -12.71
CA ARG A 378 28.26 6.59 -13.93
C ARG A 378 27.15 7.63 -13.74
N VAL A 379 26.56 7.68 -12.55
CA VAL A 379 25.45 8.57 -12.19
C VAL A 379 25.87 9.74 -11.30
N SER A 380 27.17 9.91 -11.05
CA SER A 380 27.74 11.01 -10.28
C SER A 380 28.10 12.20 -11.17
N ARG A 381 28.08 13.42 -10.62
CA ARG A 381 28.50 14.64 -11.34
C ARG A 381 29.97 14.56 -11.77
N ASP A 382 30.83 14.09 -10.88
CA ASP A 382 32.21 13.77 -11.20
C ASP A 382 32.35 12.27 -11.47
N LYS A 383 32.71 11.92 -12.69
CA LYS A 383 32.82 10.53 -13.14
C LYS A 383 34.23 9.98 -12.97
N GLN A 384 35.22 10.74 -12.52
CA GLN A 384 36.59 10.27 -12.37
C GLN A 384 36.79 9.40 -11.11
N PRO A 385 37.74 8.46 -11.12
CA PRO A 385 38.16 7.79 -9.90
C PRO A 385 38.89 8.80 -8.99
N ILE A 386 38.65 8.67 -7.70
CA ILE A 386 39.25 9.52 -6.67
C ILE A 386 40.44 8.77 -6.07
N ALA A 387 41.57 9.43 -5.81
CA ALA A 387 42.68 8.88 -5.05
C ALA A 387 42.33 8.78 -3.55
N PHE A 388 42.87 7.78 -2.85
CA PHE A 388 42.48 7.51 -1.46
C PHE A 388 42.85 8.65 -0.50
N GLU A 389 43.99 9.30 -0.72
CA GLU A 389 44.45 10.46 0.03
C GLU A 389 43.49 11.63 -0.16
N THR A 390 43.08 11.89 -1.42
CA THR A 390 42.09 12.93 -1.75
C THR A 390 40.74 12.67 -1.08
N HIS A 391 40.29 11.41 -1.07
CA HIS A 391 39.06 11.01 -0.38
C HIS A 391 39.16 11.24 1.13
N THR A 392 40.27 10.87 1.75
CA THR A 392 40.48 10.99 3.20
C THR A 392 40.44 12.45 3.63
N THR A 393 41.15 13.34 2.92
CA THR A 393 41.10 14.79 3.18
C THR A 393 39.68 15.35 2.98
N TRP A 394 38.98 14.91 1.93
CA TRP A 394 37.58 15.31 1.70
C TRP A 394 36.66 14.87 2.85
N LEU A 395 36.79 13.65 3.35
CA LEU A 395 35.96 13.12 4.43
C LEU A 395 36.20 13.91 5.72
N GLU A 396 37.46 14.14 6.10
CA GLU A 396 37.79 14.91 7.29
C GLU A 396 37.23 16.34 7.23
N SER A 397 37.38 17.01 6.08
CA SER A 397 36.79 18.34 5.87
C SER A 397 35.26 18.32 5.93
N THR A 398 34.63 17.25 5.45
CA THR A 398 33.17 17.10 5.44
C THR A 398 32.62 16.87 6.84
N LEU A 399 33.28 16.04 7.66
CA LEU A 399 32.86 15.76 9.03
C LEU A 399 33.05 16.96 9.98
N ALA A 400 33.97 17.88 9.67
CA ALA A 400 34.20 19.09 10.45
C ALA A 400 33.21 20.23 10.16
N ARG A 401 32.40 20.11 9.09
CA ARG A 401 31.49 21.18 8.64
C ARG A 401 30.14 21.13 9.38
N ASN A 402 29.64 22.31 9.75
CA ASN A 402 28.30 22.44 10.35
C ASN A 402 27.19 22.55 9.30
N ASP A 403 27.52 23.11 8.14
CA ASP A 403 26.64 23.32 6.98
C ASP A 403 26.65 22.11 6.01
N ARG A 404 27.30 21.01 6.38
CA ARG A 404 27.28 19.76 5.62
C ARG A 404 27.06 18.59 6.57
N LYS A 405 26.08 17.73 6.26
CA LYS A 405 25.83 16.49 7.01
C LYS A 405 26.00 15.31 6.08
N LEU A 406 26.88 14.38 6.43
CA LEU A 406 27.08 13.12 5.72
C LEU A 406 26.54 11.99 6.58
N THR A 407 25.60 11.23 6.05
CA THR A 407 24.91 10.16 6.77
C THR A 407 24.98 8.85 5.99
N ILE A 408 24.89 7.76 6.74
CA ILE A 408 24.84 6.40 6.24
C ILE A 408 23.48 5.82 6.65
N GLY A 409 22.79 5.25 5.68
CA GLY A 409 21.60 4.45 5.93
C GLY A 409 21.96 2.99 6.14
N GLU A 410 21.37 2.39 7.16
CA GLU A 410 21.57 1.00 7.53
C GLU A 410 20.26 0.23 7.52
N LEU A 411 20.28 -0.95 6.92
CA LEU A 411 19.20 -1.93 6.95
C LEU A 411 19.71 -3.17 7.68
N ASP A 412 19.02 -3.60 8.73
CA ASP A 412 19.42 -4.75 9.56
C ASP A 412 20.87 -4.67 10.08
N GLY A 413 21.36 -3.44 10.31
CA GLY A 413 22.73 -3.17 10.78
C GLY A 413 23.79 -3.12 9.67
N ALA A 414 23.43 -3.42 8.43
CA ALA A 414 24.32 -3.31 7.28
C ALA A 414 24.15 -1.97 6.55
N PRO A 415 25.24 -1.24 6.23
CA PRO A 415 25.17 -0.05 5.38
C PRO A 415 24.59 -0.35 4.00
N VAL A 416 23.58 0.42 3.58
CA VAL A 416 22.94 0.28 2.27
C VAL A 416 23.16 1.47 1.34
N GLY A 417 23.40 2.66 1.88
CA GLY A 417 23.62 3.86 1.08
C GLY A 417 24.04 5.06 1.90
N VAL A 418 24.31 6.14 1.19
CA VAL A 418 24.88 7.37 1.73
C VAL A 418 24.02 8.54 1.28
N VAL A 419 23.72 9.45 2.21
CA VAL A 419 23.06 10.72 1.92
C VAL A 419 23.93 11.85 2.45
N ARG A 420 24.15 12.85 1.62
CA ARG A 420 24.83 14.08 1.99
C ARG A 420 23.86 15.24 1.82
N PHE A 421 23.78 16.07 2.86
CA PHE A 421 23.07 17.35 2.85
C PHE A 421 24.09 18.49 2.85
N ASP A 422 23.97 19.40 1.89
CA ASP A 422 24.66 20.68 1.87
C ASP A 422 23.66 21.79 2.22
N ILE A 423 23.74 22.35 3.42
CA ILE A 423 22.74 23.27 4.01
C ILE A 423 23.14 24.71 3.74
N LYS A 424 22.22 25.51 3.20
CA LYS A 424 22.37 26.95 2.98
C LYS A 424 21.08 27.67 3.36
N GLY A 425 21.09 28.35 4.50
CA GLY A 425 19.88 28.99 5.03
C GLY A 425 18.82 27.94 5.40
N ASP A 426 17.64 28.03 4.80
CA ASP A 426 16.53 27.09 4.99
C ASP A 426 16.45 25.98 3.93
N GLU A 427 17.41 25.92 3.00
CA GLU A 427 17.49 24.92 1.95
C GLU A 427 18.63 23.92 2.20
N ALA A 428 18.37 22.63 1.98
CA ALA A 428 19.37 21.56 1.99
C ALA A 428 19.45 20.87 0.62
N GLU A 429 20.60 20.94 -0.03
CA GLU A 429 20.87 20.16 -1.25
C GLU A 429 21.19 18.71 -0.88
N VAL A 430 20.47 17.78 -1.49
CA VAL A 430 20.56 16.33 -1.27
C VAL A 430 21.41 15.69 -2.36
N SER A 431 22.44 14.97 -1.94
CA SER A 431 23.22 14.05 -2.76
C SER A 431 23.07 12.65 -2.18
N ILE A 432 22.66 11.67 -2.99
CA ILE A 432 22.31 10.33 -2.55
C ILE A 432 22.87 9.28 -3.51
N TYR A 433 23.37 8.18 -2.95
CA TYR A 433 23.65 6.96 -3.70
C TYR A 433 23.50 5.73 -2.81
N LEU A 434 23.13 4.62 -3.42
CA LEU A 434 23.17 3.31 -2.79
C LEU A 434 24.57 2.71 -3.00
N GLY A 435 25.01 1.86 -2.08
CA GLY A 435 26.22 1.08 -2.32
C GLY A 435 26.07 0.15 -3.53
N PRO A 436 27.19 -0.35 -4.09
CA PRO A 436 27.23 -0.94 -5.44
C PRO A 436 26.54 -2.32 -5.60
N ASP A 437 26.02 -2.87 -4.52
CA ASP A 437 25.35 -4.17 -4.48
C ASP A 437 23.92 -4.08 -5.06
N GLU A 438 23.65 -4.91 -6.07
CA GLU A 438 22.39 -4.90 -6.81
C GLU A 438 21.17 -5.28 -5.96
N THR A 439 21.36 -6.01 -4.86
CA THR A 439 20.27 -6.36 -3.92
C THR A 439 19.65 -5.13 -3.25
N ARG A 440 20.32 -3.97 -3.32
CA ARG A 440 19.88 -2.70 -2.73
C ARG A 440 18.97 -1.90 -3.65
N ALA A 441 18.75 -2.38 -4.89
CA ALA A 441 17.88 -1.71 -5.85
C ALA A 441 16.48 -1.47 -5.25
N GLY A 442 15.96 -0.26 -5.43
CA GLY A 442 14.65 0.14 -4.90
C GLY A 442 14.66 0.73 -3.48
N LEU A 443 15.77 0.64 -2.74
CA LEU A 443 15.89 1.23 -1.39
C LEU A 443 16.06 2.77 -1.39
N GLY A 444 16.38 3.37 -2.53
CA GLY A 444 16.75 4.79 -2.61
C GLY A 444 15.68 5.75 -2.05
N GLY A 445 14.39 5.48 -2.33
CA GLY A 445 13.31 6.31 -1.80
C GLY A 445 13.14 6.18 -0.28
N GLU A 446 13.30 4.97 0.27
CA GLU A 446 13.25 4.74 1.71
C GLU A 446 14.45 5.37 2.42
N LEU A 447 15.64 5.31 1.80
CA LEU A 447 16.86 5.95 2.29
C LEU A 447 16.71 7.47 2.31
N LEU A 448 16.15 8.05 1.25
CA LEU A 448 15.91 9.49 1.13
C LEU A 448 15.00 9.99 2.26
N VAL A 449 13.82 9.39 2.41
CA VAL A 449 12.84 9.82 3.44
C VAL A 449 13.41 9.65 4.84
N ALA A 450 14.09 8.54 5.12
CA ALA A 450 14.73 8.32 6.41
C ALA A 450 15.78 9.42 6.71
N ALA A 451 16.59 9.78 5.71
CA ALA A 451 17.63 10.80 5.85
C ALA A 451 17.07 12.22 6.00
N GLU A 452 16.00 12.56 5.28
CA GLU A 452 15.30 13.83 5.42
C GLU A 452 14.68 13.99 6.81
N HIS A 453 14.03 12.93 7.31
CA HIS A 453 13.48 12.90 8.67
C HIS A 453 14.57 13.05 9.73
N TRP A 454 15.70 12.36 9.55
CA TRP A 454 16.86 12.51 10.41
C TRP A 454 17.37 13.96 10.41
N LEU A 455 17.45 14.62 9.24
CA LEU A 455 17.89 16.01 9.17
C LEU A 455 16.92 16.96 9.85
N MET A 456 15.61 16.82 9.60
CA MET A 456 14.58 17.67 10.19
C MET A 456 14.53 17.57 11.72
N ALA A 457 14.88 16.42 12.28
CA ALA A 457 14.97 16.23 13.73
C ALA A 457 16.23 16.87 14.37
N GLN A 458 17.25 17.20 13.57
CA GLN A 458 18.57 17.67 14.06
C GLN A 458 18.86 19.13 13.71
N ALA A 459 18.36 19.62 12.57
CA ALA A 459 18.68 20.92 12.02
C ALA A 459 17.44 21.83 12.03
N GLU A 460 17.25 22.56 13.13
CA GLU A 460 16.24 23.60 13.22
C GLU A 460 16.42 24.60 12.08
N GLY A 461 15.39 24.76 11.25
CA GLY A 461 15.33 25.78 10.20
C GLY A 461 15.38 25.28 8.76
N THR A 462 15.70 24.02 8.49
CA THR A 462 15.57 23.49 7.11
C THR A 462 14.09 23.37 6.74
N ARG A 463 13.66 24.07 5.70
CA ARG A 463 12.27 24.10 5.20
C ARG A 463 12.13 23.56 3.79
N ARG A 464 13.24 23.40 3.06
CA ARG A 464 13.24 22.94 1.68
C ARG A 464 14.38 21.96 1.41
N PHE A 465 14.07 20.89 0.69
CA PHE A 465 15.07 20.01 0.10
C PHE A 465 15.17 20.26 -1.40
N ARG A 466 16.40 20.23 -1.92
CA ARG A 466 16.70 20.40 -3.34
C ARG A 466 17.62 19.27 -3.79
N ALA A 467 17.43 18.75 -5.00
CA ALA A 467 18.34 17.78 -5.59
C ALA A 467 18.63 18.18 -7.04
N GLU A 468 19.87 18.00 -7.48
CA GLU A 468 20.21 18.08 -8.92
C GLU A 468 20.56 16.69 -9.42
N VAL A 469 19.79 16.24 -10.41
CA VAL A 469 19.88 14.90 -11.00
C VAL A 469 20.34 15.04 -12.44
N LEU A 470 21.30 14.22 -12.85
CA LEU A 470 21.74 14.14 -14.25
C LEU A 470 20.57 13.70 -15.15
N ASP A 471 20.48 14.27 -16.34
CA ASP A 471 19.33 14.06 -17.25
C ASP A 471 19.13 12.58 -17.64
N ASP A 472 20.24 11.85 -17.82
CA ASP A 472 20.29 10.43 -18.14
C ASP A 472 19.98 9.51 -16.94
N ASN A 473 19.88 10.06 -15.71
CA ASN A 473 19.57 9.30 -14.49
C ASN A 473 18.05 9.26 -14.23
N SER A 474 17.32 8.59 -15.12
CA SER A 474 15.87 8.43 -15.04
C SER A 474 15.39 7.79 -13.73
N LYS A 475 16.16 6.83 -13.19
CA LYS A 475 15.85 6.15 -11.91
C LYS A 475 15.85 7.12 -10.74
N SER A 476 16.89 7.95 -10.61
CA SER A 476 16.96 8.96 -9.54
C SER A 476 15.87 10.03 -9.70
N ARG A 477 15.61 10.48 -10.94
CA ARG A 477 14.53 11.43 -11.23
C ARG A 477 13.17 10.89 -10.77
N GLN A 478 12.84 9.65 -11.15
CA GLN A 478 11.59 9.00 -10.73
C GLN A 478 11.53 8.83 -9.21
N MET A 479 12.65 8.49 -8.56
CA MET A 479 12.72 8.37 -7.11
C MET A 479 12.41 9.71 -6.42
N PHE A 480 13.03 10.82 -6.82
CA PHE A 480 12.75 12.13 -6.23
C PHE A 480 11.30 12.56 -6.45
N LEU A 481 10.79 12.44 -7.70
CA LEU A 481 9.39 12.76 -8.01
C LEU A 481 8.40 11.92 -7.18
N ALA A 482 8.70 10.63 -6.97
CA ALA A 482 7.89 9.73 -6.16
C ALA A 482 7.94 10.04 -4.64
N ASN A 483 8.84 10.92 -4.20
CA ASN A 483 8.97 11.39 -2.82
C ASN A 483 8.65 12.90 -2.70
N GLY A 484 7.77 13.42 -3.56
CA GLY A 484 7.20 14.77 -3.41
C GLY A 484 8.05 15.91 -3.97
N TYR A 485 9.21 15.62 -4.57
CA TYR A 485 9.99 16.65 -5.27
C TYR A 485 9.25 17.06 -6.55
N ARG A 486 9.40 18.33 -6.91
CA ARG A 486 8.85 18.88 -8.16
C ARG A 486 10.01 19.27 -9.07
N PHE A 487 9.80 19.09 -10.36
CA PHE A 487 10.74 19.60 -11.35
C PHE A 487 10.72 21.13 -11.31
N GLU A 488 11.89 21.75 -11.15
CA GLU A 488 12.01 23.20 -11.07
C GLU A 488 12.67 23.80 -12.31
N ARG A 489 13.88 23.33 -12.67
CA ARG A 489 14.66 23.85 -13.80
C ARG A 489 15.70 22.85 -14.33
N THR A 490 16.17 23.09 -15.54
CA THR A 490 17.36 22.44 -16.13
C THR A 490 18.58 23.33 -15.99
N ILE A 491 19.75 22.74 -15.68
CA ILE A 491 21.04 23.43 -15.67
C ILE A 491 21.90 22.86 -16.80
N LEU A 492 22.44 23.74 -17.65
CA LEU A 492 23.36 23.37 -18.74
C LEU A 492 24.73 24.01 -18.47
N THR A 493 25.79 23.20 -18.54
CA THR A 493 27.16 23.65 -18.25
C THR A 493 28.05 23.36 -19.46
N LYS A 494 28.86 24.34 -19.87
CA LYS A 494 29.89 24.18 -20.92
C LYS A 494 31.26 24.35 -20.28
N GLY A 495 32.09 23.32 -20.30
CA GLY A 495 33.50 23.45 -19.93
C GLY A 495 34.25 24.23 -21.01
N VAL A 496 35.06 25.20 -20.59
CA VAL A 496 36.03 25.86 -21.45
C VAL A 496 37.38 25.26 -21.08
N ILE A 497 38.01 24.54 -22.02
CA ILE A 497 39.40 24.11 -21.86
C ILE A 497 40.25 25.35 -22.10
N THR A 498 40.90 25.86 -21.06
CA THR A 498 42.01 26.80 -21.22
C THR A 498 43.25 25.95 -21.40
N ASP A 499 43.81 25.96 -22.61
CA ASP A 499 45.13 25.41 -22.88
C ASP A 499 46.15 26.28 -22.10
N ASP A 500 46.68 25.75 -21.00
CA ASP A 500 47.90 26.24 -20.34
C ASP A 500 49.12 25.49 -20.88
#